data_AF-A0A9P4UZ55-F1
#
_entry.id   AF-A0A9P4UZ55-F1
#
_cell.length_a   1.000
_cell.length_b   1.000
_cell.length_c   1.000
_cell.angle_alpha   90.00
_cell.angle_beta   90.00
_cell.angle_gamma   90.00
#
_symmetry.space_group_name_H-M   'P 1'
#
loop_
_entity.id
_entity.type
_entity.pdbx_description
1 polymer ?
#
loop_
_entity_poly.entity_id
_entity_poly.type
_entity_poly.pdbx_seq_one_letter_code
_entity_poly.pdbx_strand_id
1 'polypeptide(L)'
;MHPEDPFDSFGLDFSIFGNYNRANKGQQPIYNIEYVDLLGAGSQHSSQSAPSSNRTLPTLDHGQLLFLAGCPGPDQIDRLTKEYEINPEFWRRHLDSVSTASPPTFEDLKLPSAICGIFQLRFWTIGSRVTNITEDQESIDSLRKDAEARMERYRQDQREKNQWQPGDSIVRGFEIHDREYFSIEQVITIYLSEERKGHTGNDGKWFALTCSDCGRFLHESPSGPWMGSHLPGRADFHTKTFPVPEHRLWTSIYNGTPLFNGSVSKTEVPLRALQQSLATLPRTFSAGQDLAAMHEDPMYALHRIFSFFTSNEAHVLSFLSSQIEKHSSTSGEASQFADTEPLSNLLHCQRLLGRHVEELRYVLRIVRSRVAKNEIAKAASRALEQDLVYLIERAVTLRSRSETSISLSMNVASIGEARRGVQQNKSLFRFTIIASVYVPLSFVATLFGMNFRQFGQGDLSIWIYFVVSVPVFVVSALFLFINPHVLRGGFRRIIARR
;
A
#
# COMPACT_ATOMS: atom_id res chain seq x y z
N MET A 1 20.38 -40.26 -20.05
CA MET A 1 19.58 -39.40 -20.95
C MET A 1 18.84 -38.38 -20.10
N HIS A 2 19.49 -37.26 -19.88
CA HIS A 2 18.98 -36.02 -19.29
C HIS A 2 19.62 -34.91 -20.14
N PRO A 3 18.87 -33.89 -20.60
CA PRO A 3 19.42 -32.82 -21.40
C PRO A 3 20.07 -31.74 -20.52
N GLU A 4 20.99 -31.02 -21.15
CA GLU A 4 22.02 -30.14 -20.62
C GLU A 4 21.49 -28.72 -20.32
N ASP A 5 22.04 -28.09 -19.27
CA ASP A 5 21.93 -26.64 -19.01
C ASP A 5 23.26 -25.95 -19.40
N PRO A 6 23.25 -24.89 -20.23
CA PRO A 6 24.47 -24.25 -20.71
C PRO A 6 24.69 -22.87 -20.06
N PHE A 7 25.36 -22.79 -18.91
CA PHE A 7 25.95 -21.53 -18.41
C PHE A 7 27.16 -21.81 -17.51
N ASP A 8 28.22 -22.36 -18.11
CA ASP A 8 29.57 -22.38 -17.53
C ASP A 8 30.53 -21.74 -18.55
N SER A 9 30.79 -20.44 -18.40
CA SER A 9 31.96 -19.78 -19.01
C SER A 9 32.07 -18.32 -18.55
N PHE A 10 32.63 -18.08 -17.37
CA PHE A 10 33.50 -16.92 -17.14
C PHE A 10 34.46 -17.27 -16.00
N GLY A 11 35.62 -17.81 -16.38
CA GLY A 11 36.76 -17.89 -15.47
C GLY A 11 37.32 -16.49 -15.25
N LEU A 12 37.41 -16.07 -13.98
CA LEU A 12 38.26 -14.96 -13.57
C LEU A 12 39.06 -15.38 -12.33
N ASP A 13 40.34 -15.07 -12.46
CA ASP A 13 41.50 -15.49 -11.70
C ASP A 13 41.45 -15.00 -10.23
N PHE A 14 41.61 -15.91 -9.27
CA PHE A 14 41.76 -15.59 -7.85
C PHE A 14 43.25 -15.50 -7.51
N SER A 15 43.87 -14.37 -7.84
CA SER A 15 45.09 -13.93 -7.17
C SER A 15 45.21 -12.41 -7.30
N ILE A 16 45.81 -11.78 -6.29
CA ILE A 16 45.97 -10.34 -6.09
C ILE A 16 44.79 -9.70 -5.33
N PHE A 17 44.86 -9.72 -3.99
CA PHE A 17 44.83 -8.50 -3.17
C PHE A 17 45.51 -8.78 -1.83
N GLY A 18 46.81 -8.50 -1.81
CA GLY A 18 47.55 -8.28 -0.57
C GLY A 18 47.33 -6.85 -0.06
N ASN A 19 47.37 -6.72 1.27
CA ASN A 19 47.76 -5.53 2.03
C ASN A 19 47.16 -4.17 1.61
N TYR A 20 46.07 -3.79 2.26
CA TYR A 20 45.83 -2.39 2.62
C TYR A 20 45.50 -2.30 4.11
N ASN A 21 46.55 -2.35 4.94
CA ASN A 21 46.47 -2.02 6.36
C ASN A 21 47.79 -1.39 6.81
N ARG A 22 47.98 -0.10 6.50
CA ARG A 22 48.81 0.88 7.22
C ARG A 22 48.94 2.17 6.40
N ALA A 23 48.40 3.26 6.95
CA ALA A 23 48.98 4.61 7.02
C ALA A 23 47.90 5.69 6.91
N ASN A 24 47.37 6.13 8.06
CA ASN A 24 47.38 7.55 8.44
C ASN A 24 46.98 7.69 9.92
N LYS A 25 48.00 7.76 10.77
CA LYS A 25 47.91 8.39 12.09
C LYS A 25 48.05 9.90 11.86
N GLY A 26 47.00 10.66 12.16
CA GLY A 26 47.04 12.12 12.14
C GLY A 26 45.69 12.70 11.72
N GLN A 27 45.03 13.41 12.65
CA GLN A 27 43.75 14.11 12.53
C GLN A 27 42.49 13.22 12.41
N GLN A 28 41.89 12.94 13.57
CA GLN A 28 40.48 12.56 13.67
C GLN A 28 39.60 13.78 13.32
N PRO A 29 38.63 13.69 12.41
CA PRO A 29 37.56 14.66 12.32
C PRO A 29 36.43 14.32 13.29
N ILE A 30 35.97 15.37 13.96
CA ILE A 30 34.97 15.44 15.02
C ILE A 30 33.57 15.23 14.40
N TYR A 31 33.03 14.01 14.49
CA TYR A 31 31.59 13.74 14.44
C TYR A 31 31.27 12.58 15.37
N ASN A 32 30.41 12.82 16.36
CA ASN A 32 29.67 11.75 17.02
C ASN A 32 28.36 11.57 16.25
N ILE A 33 28.38 10.81 15.15
CA ILE A 33 27.16 10.11 14.73
C ILE A 33 27.02 8.95 15.72
N GLU A 34 26.35 9.19 16.85
CA GLU A 34 26.03 8.10 17.76
C GLU A 34 24.88 7.30 17.17
N TYR A 35 25.24 6.17 16.59
CA TYR A 35 24.35 5.03 16.49
C TYR A 35 24.16 4.48 17.89
N VAL A 36 23.07 4.85 18.53
CA VAL A 36 22.55 4.06 19.65
C VAL A 36 21.85 2.87 19.02
N ASP A 37 22.65 1.86 18.64
CA ASP A 37 22.15 0.57 18.28
C ASP A 37 21.45 -0.02 19.52
N LEU A 38 20.13 -0.15 19.45
CA LEU A 38 19.30 -0.66 20.53
C LEU A 38 19.44 -2.18 20.71
N LEU A 39 20.32 -2.82 19.94
CA LEU A 39 20.68 -4.23 20.08
C LEU A 39 21.59 -4.43 21.31
N GLY A 40 20.96 -4.43 22.47
CA GLY A 40 21.47 -5.16 23.62
C GLY A 40 21.38 -6.67 23.36
N ALA A 41 22.55 -7.30 23.28
CA ALA A 41 22.84 -8.74 23.33
C ALA A 41 22.49 -9.59 22.08
N GLY A 42 23.53 -9.98 21.31
CA GLY A 42 23.47 -11.24 20.57
C GLY A 42 24.25 -11.41 19.25
N SER A 43 25.50 -10.96 19.11
CA SER A 43 26.45 -11.65 18.21
C SER A 43 27.90 -11.36 18.59
N GLN A 44 28.62 -12.40 19.00
CA GLN A 44 30.02 -12.36 19.37
C GLN A 44 30.90 -11.99 18.16
N HIS A 45 31.43 -10.76 18.14
CA HIS A 45 32.82 -10.46 17.76
C HIS A 45 33.07 -8.93 17.81
N SER A 46 33.24 -8.40 19.02
CA SER A 46 34.26 -7.38 19.33
C SER A 46 34.12 -6.98 20.80
N SER A 47 35.13 -7.37 21.56
CA SER A 47 35.30 -7.09 22.97
C SER A 47 35.44 -5.59 23.26
N GLN A 48 34.89 -5.17 24.40
CA GLN A 48 35.20 -3.94 25.16
C GLN A 48 34.60 -2.61 24.68
N SER A 49 33.42 -2.27 25.21
CA SER A 49 33.30 -1.20 26.21
C SER A 49 31.84 -1.10 26.68
N ALA A 50 31.59 -1.36 27.96
CA ALA A 50 30.34 -0.96 28.61
C ALA A 50 30.28 0.58 28.66
N PRO A 51 29.12 1.23 28.39
CA PRO A 51 29.00 2.67 28.58
C PRO A 51 28.90 2.92 30.09
N SER A 52 29.98 3.46 30.65
CA SER A 52 30.07 3.89 32.04
C SER A 52 29.10 5.05 32.32
N SER A 53 28.51 5.02 33.50
CA SER A 53 27.46 5.90 34.03
C SER A 53 27.89 7.34 34.33
N ASN A 54 28.90 7.89 33.64
CA ASN A 54 29.43 9.23 33.87
C ASN A 54 29.73 9.97 32.54
N ARG A 55 28.73 10.11 31.65
CA ARG A 55 28.80 11.16 30.62
C ARG A 55 28.13 12.42 31.19
N THR A 56 28.95 13.42 31.47
CA THR A 56 28.51 14.83 31.54
C THR A 56 27.70 15.15 30.29
N LEU A 57 26.65 15.97 30.43
CA LEU A 57 25.81 16.45 29.31
C LEU A 57 26.68 16.67 28.07
N PRO A 58 26.34 16.12 26.89
CA PRO A 58 27.12 16.40 25.69
C PRO A 58 27.12 17.91 25.49
N THR A 59 28.28 18.55 25.59
CA THR A 59 28.40 19.94 25.18
C THR A 59 28.10 19.96 23.69
N LEU A 60 26.91 20.45 23.33
CA LEU A 60 26.48 20.62 21.94
C LEU A 60 27.33 21.73 21.31
N ASP A 61 28.62 21.50 21.11
CA ASP A 61 29.51 22.50 20.50
C ASP A 61 29.27 22.60 18.99
N HIS A 62 28.57 21.60 18.43
CA HIS A 62 28.33 21.38 17.00
C HIS A 62 26.93 20.80 16.76
N GLY A 63 26.45 20.88 15.51
CA GLY A 63 25.20 20.23 15.08
C GLY A 63 25.23 18.71 15.27
N GLN A 64 24.18 18.11 15.84
CA GLN A 64 24.12 16.68 16.13
C GLN A 64 22.84 16.03 15.57
N LEU A 65 22.99 14.84 15.00
CA LEU A 65 21.89 13.99 14.51
C LEU A 65 21.98 12.61 15.16
N LEU A 66 20.93 12.25 15.89
CA LEU A 66 20.80 10.97 16.60
C LEU A 66 19.78 10.08 15.87
N PHE A 67 20.13 8.81 15.64
CA PHE A 67 19.22 7.80 15.10
C PHE A 67 18.79 6.82 16.19
N LEU A 68 17.48 6.59 16.28
CA LEU A 68 16.84 5.58 17.11
C LEU A 68 16.05 4.63 16.20
N ALA A 69 16.16 3.33 16.42
CA ALA A 69 15.65 2.30 15.52
C ALA A 69 14.80 1.26 16.28
N GLY A 70 13.55 1.08 15.85
CA GLY A 70 12.59 0.19 16.49
C GLY A 70 11.88 0.83 17.69
N CYS A 71 11.12 0.01 18.41
CA CYS A 71 10.33 0.44 19.55
C CYS A 71 11.25 0.91 20.71
N PRO A 72 11.15 2.17 21.17
CA PRO A 72 11.96 2.66 22.27
C PRO A 72 11.47 2.09 23.62
N GLY A 73 12.41 1.77 24.52
CA GLY A 73 12.09 1.37 25.89
C GLY A 73 11.73 2.58 26.79
N PRO A 74 10.93 2.40 27.86
CA PRO A 74 10.57 3.49 28.78
C PRO A 74 11.80 4.22 29.37
N ASP A 75 12.80 3.46 29.82
CA ASP A 75 14.03 4.02 30.39
C ASP A 75 14.86 4.80 29.37
N GLN A 76 14.71 4.52 28.07
CA GLN A 76 15.39 5.23 27.00
C GLN A 76 14.68 6.53 26.68
N ILE A 77 13.35 6.51 26.62
CA ILE A 77 12.52 7.71 26.47
C ILE A 77 12.83 8.69 27.60
N ASP A 78 12.82 8.23 28.85
CA ASP A 78 13.08 9.09 30.02
C ASP A 78 14.49 9.67 30.01
N ARG A 79 15.49 8.88 29.63
CA ARG A 79 16.88 9.36 29.52
C ARG A 79 17.04 10.38 28.41
N LEU A 80 16.62 10.07 27.19
CA LEU A 80 16.76 10.96 26.04
C LEU A 80 15.97 12.26 26.23
N THR A 81 14.77 12.18 26.83
CA THR A 81 13.95 13.36 27.11
C THR A 81 14.63 14.31 28.10
N LYS A 82 15.28 13.77 29.14
CA LYS A 82 16.02 14.57 30.13
C LYS A 82 17.34 15.11 29.57
N GLU A 83 18.03 14.32 28.76
CA GLU A 83 19.36 14.67 28.23
C GLU A 83 19.29 15.72 27.11
N TYR A 84 18.28 15.63 26.24
CA TYR A 84 18.16 16.48 25.04
C TYR A 84 16.93 17.40 25.04
N GLU A 85 16.24 17.53 26.18
CA GLU A 85 15.04 18.36 26.35
C GLU A 85 13.99 18.13 25.24
N ILE A 86 13.74 16.85 24.92
CA ILE A 86 12.84 16.47 23.83
C ILE A 86 11.41 16.83 24.21
N ASN A 87 10.71 17.53 23.31
CA ASN A 87 9.29 17.83 23.49
C ASN A 87 8.49 16.51 23.63
N PRO A 88 7.73 16.28 24.72
CA PRO A 88 6.94 15.05 24.92
C PRO A 88 5.98 14.73 23.78
N GLU A 89 5.54 15.75 23.05
CA GLU A 89 4.71 15.62 21.84
C GLU A 89 5.39 14.77 20.75
N PHE A 90 6.72 14.76 20.69
CA PHE A 90 7.48 13.89 19.80
C PHE A 90 7.19 12.41 20.09
N TRP A 91 7.31 12.01 21.36
CA TRP A 91 7.06 10.62 21.77
C TRP A 91 5.60 10.26 21.63
N ARG A 92 4.68 11.18 21.97
CA ARG A 92 3.24 10.97 21.74
C ARG A 92 2.96 10.64 20.28
N ARG A 93 3.57 11.37 19.34
CA ARG A 93 3.38 11.16 17.89
C ARG A 93 4.07 9.94 17.34
N HIS A 94 5.29 9.67 17.81
CA HIS A 94 5.99 8.47 17.37
C HIS A 94 5.31 7.21 17.93
N LEU A 95 4.78 7.26 19.15
CA LEU A 95 4.11 6.14 19.81
C LEU A 95 2.59 6.21 19.69
N ASP A 96 2.03 6.97 18.74
CA ASP A 96 0.59 7.22 18.62
C ASP A 96 -0.22 5.90 18.51
N SER A 97 0.34 4.87 17.86
CA SER A 97 -0.27 3.53 17.78
C SER A 97 -0.34 2.77 19.11
N VAL A 98 0.40 3.24 20.13
CA VAL A 98 0.48 2.67 21.48
C VAL A 98 -0.47 3.38 22.45
N SER A 99 -1.09 4.50 22.04
CA SER A 99 -2.01 5.24 22.92
C SER A 99 -3.22 4.39 23.29
N THR A 100 -3.44 4.21 24.60
CA THR A 100 -4.51 3.38 25.19
C THR A 100 -5.81 4.15 25.41
N ALA A 101 -5.87 5.43 25.04
CA ALA A 101 -7.01 6.28 25.32
C ALA A 101 -8.25 5.85 24.53
N SER A 102 -9.23 5.29 25.24
CA SER A 102 -10.63 5.19 24.80
C SER A 102 -11.46 6.21 25.57
N PRO A 103 -12.31 7.02 24.92
CA PRO A 103 -12.66 7.04 23.49
C PRO A 103 -11.56 7.66 22.59
N PRO A 104 -11.62 7.47 21.25
CA PRO A 104 -10.71 8.12 20.31
C PRO A 104 -10.74 9.62 20.55
N THR A 105 -9.62 10.15 21.04
CA THR A 105 -9.48 11.56 21.31
C THR A 105 -9.25 12.27 19.97
N PHE A 106 -10.08 13.25 19.61
CA PHE A 106 -9.96 14.01 18.34
C PHE A 106 -8.75 14.97 18.34
N GLU A 107 -7.65 14.57 18.99
CA GLU A 107 -6.41 15.33 19.19
C GLU A 107 -5.48 15.28 17.96
N ASP A 108 -5.94 14.67 16.86
CA ASP A 108 -5.22 14.56 15.59
C ASP A 108 -5.10 15.88 14.82
N LEU A 109 -5.79 16.93 15.25
CA LEU A 109 -5.68 18.26 14.64
C LEU A 109 -4.35 18.92 15.02
N LYS A 110 -3.32 18.58 14.25
CA LYS A 110 -1.98 19.13 14.39
C LYS A 110 -1.92 20.44 13.61
N LEU A 111 -1.90 21.58 14.30
CA LEU A 111 -1.72 22.90 13.67
C LEU A 111 -0.26 23.11 13.25
N PRO A 112 0.04 23.54 12.00
CA PRO A 112 1.42 23.71 11.52
C PRO A 112 2.32 24.57 12.43
N SER A 113 1.76 25.60 13.06
CA SER A 113 2.48 26.48 14.00
C SER A 113 2.87 25.78 15.30
N ALA A 114 2.07 24.84 15.79
CA ALA A 114 2.31 24.09 17.03
C ALA A 114 3.25 22.88 16.82
N ILE A 115 3.50 22.50 15.56
CA ILE A 115 4.32 21.34 15.16
C ILE A 115 5.77 21.75 14.84
N CYS A 116 6.13 23.03 14.95
CA CYS A 116 7.42 23.53 14.51
C CYS A 116 8.57 22.70 15.11
N GLY A 117 9.21 21.86 14.28
CA GLY A 117 10.29 20.96 14.72
C GLY A 117 9.98 19.47 14.71
N ILE A 118 8.72 19.00 14.61
CA ILE A 118 8.39 17.56 14.61
C ILE A 118 7.77 17.13 13.27
N PHE A 119 8.35 16.15 12.60
CA PHE A 119 7.92 15.68 11.27
C PHE A 119 7.73 14.16 11.26
N GLN A 120 6.78 13.67 10.46
CA GLN A 120 6.57 12.24 10.26
C GLN A 120 6.68 11.90 8.78
N LEU A 121 7.57 10.99 8.43
CA LEU A 121 7.76 10.51 7.06
C LEU A 121 7.34 9.05 7.00
N ARG A 122 6.40 8.74 6.11
CA ARG A 122 5.85 7.40 5.95
C ARG A 122 6.56 6.67 4.82
N PHE A 123 7.07 5.48 5.11
CA PHE A 123 7.78 4.62 4.19
C PHE A 123 7.02 3.34 3.95
N TRP A 124 7.01 2.91 2.70
CA TRP A 124 6.39 1.67 2.27
C TRP A 124 7.47 0.69 1.82
N THR A 125 7.41 -0.55 2.31
CA THR A 125 8.21 -1.67 1.82
C THR A 125 7.29 -2.54 0.98
N ILE A 126 7.58 -2.64 -0.33
CA ILE A 126 6.83 -3.53 -1.22
C ILE A 126 7.43 -4.93 -1.09
N GLY A 127 6.56 -5.94 -0.95
CA GLY A 127 6.94 -7.33 -1.00
C GLY A 127 6.10 -8.11 -1.99
N SER A 128 6.68 -9.18 -2.52
CA SER A 128 5.94 -10.22 -3.22
C SER A 128 5.97 -11.52 -2.43
N ARG A 129 4.92 -12.32 -2.57
CA ARG A 129 4.80 -13.63 -1.97
C ARG A 129 4.11 -14.58 -2.95
N VAL A 130 4.59 -15.81 -3.03
CA VAL A 130 3.88 -16.86 -3.77
C VAL A 130 2.76 -17.40 -2.90
N THR A 131 1.52 -17.32 -3.39
CA THR A 131 0.34 -17.86 -2.69
C THR A 131 -0.34 -18.92 -3.53
N ASN A 132 -0.89 -19.97 -2.90
CA ASN A 132 -1.66 -21.04 -3.58
C ASN A 132 -3.16 -20.69 -3.73
N ILE A 133 -3.51 -19.42 -3.58
CA ILE A 133 -4.90 -18.96 -3.50
C ILE A 133 -5.51 -18.90 -4.91
N THR A 134 -6.80 -19.15 -5.06
CA THR A 134 -7.51 -18.99 -6.33
C THR A 134 -7.42 -17.53 -6.82
N GLU A 135 -7.53 -17.32 -8.14
CA GLU A 135 -7.40 -15.96 -8.74
C GLU A 135 -8.67 -15.11 -8.59
N ASP A 136 -9.69 -15.60 -7.86
CA ASP A 136 -10.97 -14.94 -7.69
C ASP A 136 -10.83 -13.68 -6.82
N GLN A 137 -11.52 -12.60 -7.22
CA GLN A 137 -11.44 -11.34 -6.47
C GLN A 137 -12.03 -11.44 -5.05
N GLU A 138 -13.01 -12.33 -4.85
CA GLU A 138 -13.65 -12.53 -3.55
C GLU A 138 -12.64 -13.03 -2.50
N SER A 139 -11.73 -13.94 -2.88
CA SER A 139 -10.66 -14.38 -2.01
C SER A 139 -9.69 -13.23 -1.66
N ILE A 140 -9.34 -12.37 -2.62
CA ILE A 140 -8.47 -11.20 -2.36
C ILE A 140 -9.14 -10.23 -1.38
N ASP A 141 -10.42 -9.95 -1.56
CA ASP A 141 -11.16 -9.04 -0.67
C ASP A 141 -11.34 -9.64 0.73
N SER A 142 -11.50 -10.97 0.83
CA SER A 142 -11.48 -11.68 2.11
C SER A 142 -10.11 -11.58 2.79
N LEU A 143 -9.01 -11.71 2.04
CA LEU A 143 -7.65 -11.55 2.57
C LEU A 143 -7.40 -10.13 3.07
N ARG A 144 -7.89 -9.11 2.36
CA ARG A 144 -7.80 -7.71 2.81
C ARG A 144 -8.53 -7.51 4.14
N LYS A 145 -9.75 -8.03 4.28
CA LYS A 145 -10.52 -7.97 5.53
C LYS A 145 -9.84 -8.71 6.68
N ASP A 146 -9.31 -9.91 6.42
CA ASP A 146 -8.55 -10.68 7.42
C ASP A 146 -7.26 -9.96 7.83
N ALA A 147 -6.54 -9.39 6.87
CA ALA A 147 -5.35 -8.59 7.12
C ALA A 147 -5.66 -7.36 7.98
N GLU A 148 -6.75 -6.65 7.71
CA GLU A 148 -7.22 -5.52 8.52
C GLU A 148 -7.56 -5.95 9.95
N ALA A 149 -8.30 -7.04 10.13
CA ALA A 149 -8.64 -7.58 11.44
C ALA A 149 -7.39 -8.01 12.24
N ARG A 150 -6.40 -8.62 11.59
CA ARG A 150 -5.12 -8.98 12.21
C ARG A 150 -4.26 -7.76 12.53
N MET A 151 -4.27 -6.73 11.68
CA MET A 151 -3.60 -5.46 12.00
C MET A 151 -4.20 -4.84 13.26
N GLU A 152 -5.52 -4.91 13.44
CA GLU A 152 -6.13 -4.35 14.65
C GLU A 152 -5.77 -5.13 15.91
N ARG A 153 -5.72 -6.47 15.83
CA ARG A 153 -5.19 -7.31 16.91
C ARG A 153 -3.73 -6.98 17.22
N TYR A 154 -2.89 -6.85 16.19
CA TYR A 154 -1.48 -6.45 16.36
C TYR A 154 -1.34 -5.10 17.05
N ARG A 155 -2.15 -4.10 16.69
CA ARG A 155 -2.16 -2.79 17.38
C ARG A 155 -2.64 -2.92 18.82
N GLN A 156 -3.63 -3.77 19.08
CA GLN A 156 -4.10 -4.04 20.44
C GLN A 156 -2.99 -4.68 21.29
N ASP A 157 -2.31 -5.71 20.79
CA ASP A 157 -1.17 -6.35 21.46
C ASP A 157 -0.04 -5.34 21.72
N GLN A 158 0.18 -4.40 20.79
CA GLN A 158 1.12 -3.30 20.97
C GLN A 158 0.72 -2.36 22.11
N ARG A 159 -0.55 -1.96 22.19
CA ARG A 159 -1.08 -1.12 23.29
C ARG A 159 -0.97 -1.81 24.64
N GLU A 160 -1.20 -3.11 24.68
CA GLU A 160 -1.09 -3.95 25.88
C GLU A 160 0.37 -4.33 26.21
N LYS A 161 1.33 -3.94 25.36
CA LYS A 161 2.76 -4.30 25.44
C LYS A 161 3.00 -5.82 25.56
N ASN A 162 2.13 -6.62 24.94
CA ASN A 162 2.23 -8.07 24.97
C ASN A 162 3.31 -8.56 24.00
N GLN A 163 4.34 -9.24 24.48
CA GLN A 163 5.46 -9.78 23.66
C GLN A 163 6.38 -8.73 23.01
N TRP A 164 6.23 -7.44 23.32
CA TRP A 164 7.07 -6.37 22.77
C TRP A 164 8.33 -6.13 23.59
N GLN A 165 9.46 -5.97 22.90
CA GLN A 165 10.75 -5.65 23.47
C GLN A 165 11.32 -4.35 22.86
N PRO A 166 12.19 -3.64 23.60
CA PRO A 166 12.95 -2.53 23.04
C PRO A 166 13.74 -2.97 21.80
N GLY A 167 13.65 -2.17 20.73
CA GLY A 167 14.29 -2.45 19.43
C GLY A 167 13.47 -3.31 18.47
N ASP A 168 12.29 -3.82 18.86
CA ASP A 168 11.42 -4.52 17.91
C ASP A 168 10.90 -3.57 16.83
N SER A 169 10.73 -4.08 15.61
CA SER A 169 10.19 -3.27 14.51
C SER A 169 8.70 -3.03 14.65
N ILE A 170 8.27 -1.80 14.33
CA ILE A 170 6.87 -1.40 14.33
C ILE A 170 6.34 -1.39 12.90
N VAL A 171 5.17 -2.00 12.68
CA VAL A 171 4.42 -1.91 11.42
C VAL A 171 3.16 -1.08 11.64
N ARG A 172 3.01 0.02 10.91
CA ARG A 172 1.86 0.94 11.03
C ARG A 172 0.66 0.50 10.20
N GLY A 173 0.94 -0.15 9.08
CA GLY A 173 -0.06 -0.60 8.11
C GLY A 173 0.45 -1.77 7.30
N PHE A 174 -0.49 -2.57 6.82
CA PHE A 174 -0.22 -3.71 5.96
C PHE A 174 -1.32 -3.77 4.90
N GLU A 175 -0.95 -3.64 3.63
CA GLU A 175 -1.88 -3.56 2.52
C GLU A 175 -1.65 -4.72 1.56
N ILE A 176 -2.73 -5.38 1.11
CA ILE A 176 -2.69 -6.44 0.11
C ILE A 176 -3.15 -5.85 -1.22
N HIS A 177 -2.24 -5.77 -2.19
CA HIS A 177 -2.51 -5.19 -3.50
C HIS A 177 -3.17 -6.20 -4.42
N ASP A 178 -2.63 -7.40 -4.47
CA ASP A 178 -3.18 -8.53 -5.22
C ASP A 178 -2.71 -9.85 -4.58
N ARG A 179 -2.84 -10.96 -5.32
CA ARG A 179 -2.42 -12.29 -4.90
C ARG A 179 -0.92 -12.42 -4.62
N GLU A 180 -0.11 -11.63 -5.33
CA GLU A 180 1.35 -11.70 -5.30
C GLU A 180 1.95 -10.60 -4.42
N TYR A 181 1.42 -9.38 -4.48
CA TYR A 181 2.03 -8.20 -3.90
C TYR A 181 1.30 -7.69 -2.67
N PHE A 182 2.09 -7.25 -1.70
CA PHE A 182 1.66 -6.57 -0.49
C PHE A 182 2.63 -5.44 -0.18
N SER A 183 2.25 -4.56 0.75
CA SER A 183 3.16 -3.56 1.28
C SER A 183 3.05 -3.38 2.79
N ILE A 184 4.18 -3.05 3.41
CA ILE A 184 4.32 -2.77 4.83
C ILE A 184 4.59 -1.27 4.98
N GLU A 185 3.80 -0.61 5.81
CA GLU A 185 3.92 0.81 6.13
C GLU A 185 4.67 1.00 7.45
N GLN A 186 5.67 1.88 7.45
CA GLN A 186 6.51 2.23 8.58
C GLN A 186 6.77 3.74 8.59
N VAL A 187 7.15 4.29 9.73
CA VAL A 187 7.32 5.74 9.92
C VAL A 187 8.71 6.08 10.46
N ILE A 188 9.26 7.18 9.99
CA ILE A 188 10.29 7.95 10.69
C ILE A 188 9.64 9.18 11.31
N THR A 189 9.82 9.38 12.60
CA THR A 189 9.53 10.66 13.26
C THR A 189 10.84 11.41 13.48
N ILE A 190 10.91 12.66 13.04
CA ILE A 190 12.06 13.55 13.21
C ILE A 190 11.68 14.65 14.20
N TYR A 191 12.48 14.84 15.24
CA TYR A 191 12.50 16.04 16.07
C TYR A 191 13.71 16.87 15.67
N LEU A 192 13.53 18.18 15.49
CA LEU A 192 14.58 19.13 15.19
C LEU A 192 14.42 20.34 16.11
N SER A 193 15.40 20.52 16.98
CA SER A 193 15.57 21.67 17.85
C SER A 193 16.69 22.55 17.31
N GLU A 194 16.44 23.85 17.18
CA GLU A 194 17.43 24.84 16.77
C GLU A 194 17.54 25.89 17.88
N GLU A 195 18.74 26.07 18.42
CA GLU A 195 18.98 27.10 19.43
C GLU A 195 18.89 28.48 18.76
N ARG A 196 17.99 29.34 19.25
CA ARG A 196 17.86 30.71 18.73
C ARG A 196 19.15 31.46 19.04
N LYS A 197 19.76 32.06 18.00
CA LYS A 197 20.95 32.93 18.15
C LYS A 197 20.73 33.92 19.30
N GLY A 198 21.49 33.76 20.38
CA GLY A 198 21.66 34.82 21.37
C GLY A 198 22.38 36.02 20.76
N HIS A 199 22.33 37.18 21.43
CA HIS A 199 22.98 38.42 20.98
C HIS A 199 24.49 38.29 20.71
N THR A 200 25.12 37.21 21.17
CA THR A 200 26.53 36.88 20.95
C THR A 200 26.67 35.85 19.85
N GLY A 201 26.65 36.30 18.58
CA GLY A 201 27.28 35.79 17.35
C GLY A 201 27.59 34.30 17.07
N ASN A 202 27.40 33.33 17.97
CA ASN A 202 27.70 31.92 17.73
C ASN A 202 26.68 31.35 16.73
N ASP A 203 27.20 30.60 15.76
CA ASP A 203 26.39 29.88 14.81
C ASP A 203 25.46 28.90 15.53
N GLY A 204 24.20 28.92 15.13
CA GLY A 204 23.11 28.30 15.88
C GLY A 204 23.32 26.79 15.98
N LYS A 205 23.51 26.31 17.21
CA LYS A 205 23.59 24.90 17.55
C LYS A 205 22.24 24.25 17.23
N TRP A 206 22.25 23.10 16.59
CA TRP A 206 21.04 22.36 16.26
C TRP A 206 21.17 20.90 16.66
N PHE A 207 20.05 20.30 17.06
CA PHE A 207 19.95 18.90 17.43
C PHE A 207 18.77 18.29 16.69
N ALA A 208 18.98 17.13 16.08
CA ALA A 208 17.90 16.33 15.52
C ALA A 208 17.90 14.91 16.07
N LEU A 209 16.72 14.45 16.47
CA LEU A 209 16.46 13.05 16.80
C LEU A 209 15.58 12.44 15.71
N THR A 210 16.06 11.35 15.11
CA THR A 210 15.34 10.59 14.09
C THR A 210 14.97 9.23 14.67
N CYS A 211 13.69 9.00 14.92
CA CYS A 211 13.19 7.71 15.41
C CYS A 211 12.48 6.95 14.28
N SER A 212 13.03 5.80 13.92
CA SER A 212 12.58 4.92 12.86
C SER A 212 11.84 3.73 13.45
N ASP A 213 10.73 3.36 12.84
CA ASP A 213 10.01 2.13 13.18
C ASP A 213 10.81 0.84 12.87
N CYS A 214 11.82 0.91 12.00
CA CYS A 214 12.67 -0.23 11.69
C CYS A 214 13.74 -0.41 12.77
N GLY A 215 13.61 -1.48 13.54
CA GLY A 215 14.64 -2.02 14.44
C GLY A 215 15.07 -3.40 13.99
N ARG A 216 14.78 -4.43 14.80
CA ARG A 216 15.03 -5.85 14.50
C ARG A 216 14.31 -6.32 13.25
N PHE A 217 14.74 -7.44 12.68
CA PHE A 217 14.04 -8.02 11.53
C PHE A 217 12.59 -8.39 11.90
N LEU A 218 11.67 -8.34 10.93
CA LEU A 218 10.24 -8.56 11.19
C LEU A 218 9.90 -9.97 11.66
N HIS A 219 10.77 -10.95 11.38
CA HIS A 219 10.61 -12.32 11.88
C HIS A 219 11.08 -12.50 13.34
N GLU A 220 11.88 -11.55 13.85
CA GLU A 220 12.35 -11.49 15.24
C GLU A 220 11.47 -10.56 16.10
N SER A 221 10.62 -9.75 15.45
CA SER A 221 9.67 -8.84 16.09
C SER A 221 8.30 -9.52 16.27
N PRO A 222 7.38 -8.94 17.07
CA PRO A 222 6.03 -9.46 17.24
C PRO A 222 5.34 -9.71 15.89
N SER A 223 4.75 -10.90 15.76
CA SER A 223 4.18 -11.36 14.51
C SER A 223 2.93 -10.58 14.14
N GLY A 224 2.75 -10.35 12.83
CA GLY A 224 1.57 -9.69 12.29
C GLY A 224 1.07 -10.34 11.00
N PRO A 225 0.12 -9.71 10.29
CA PRO A 225 -0.46 -10.26 9.06
C PRO A 225 0.57 -10.54 7.96
N TRP A 226 1.73 -9.89 7.99
CA TRP A 226 2.81 -10.16 7.03
C TRP A 226 3.37 -11.58 7.13
N MET A 227 3.31 -12.22 8.31
CA MET A 227 3.77 -13.60 8.53
C MET A 227 2.74 -14.66 8.08
N GLY A 228 1.44 -14.27 8.02
CA GLY A 228 0.29 -15.01 7.51
C GLY A 228 -0.06 -16.35 8.17
N SER A 229 -1.36 -16.57 8.42
CA SER A 229 -1.91 -17.81 9.00
C SER A 229 -2.33 -18.85 7.95
N HIS A 230 -2.64 -18.41 6.73
CA HIS A 230 -3.07 -19.26 5.60
C HIS A 230 -1.94 -19.68 4.67
N LEU A 231 -0.72 -19.33 5.06
CA LEU A 231 0.47 -19.62 4.31
C LEU A 231 1.00 -20.99 4.76
N PRO A 232 1.69 -21.75 3.89
CA PRO A 232 2.43 -22.92 4.33
C PRO A 232 3.32 -22.51 5.52
N GLY A 233 3.65 -23.42 6.44
CA GLY A 233 4.44 -23.13 7.66
C GLY A 233 5.88 -22.60 7.45
N ARG A 234 6.15 -22.03 6.26
CA ARG A 234 7.40 -21.48 5.71
C ARG A 234 7.16 -20.31 4.73
N ALA A 235 6.16 -19.48 4.98
CA ALA A 235 5.80 -18.36 4.10
C ALA A 235 6.89 -17.30 3.91
N ASP A 236 7.73 -17.15 4.93
CA ASP A 236 8.95 -16.35 4.97
C ASP A 236 9.93 -16.73 3.84
N PHE A 237 10.03 -18.02 3.50
CA PHE A 237 10.89 -18.50 2.40
C PHE A 237 10.39 -18.11 1.00
N HIS A 238 9.11 -17.78 0.88
CA HIS A 238 8.48 -17.41 -0.39
C HIS A 238 8.20 -15.92 -0.50
N THR A 239 8.63 -15.14 0.49
CA THR A 239 8.41 -13.70 0.56
C THR A 239 9.68 -12.96 0.16
N LYS A 240 9.59 -12.16 -0.91
CA LYS A 240 10.66 -11.29 -1.37
C LYS A 240 10.29 -9.85 -1.06
N THR A 241 11.25 -9.05 -0.62
CA THR A 241 11.07 -7.60 -0.42
C THR A 241 11.87 -6.87 -1.49
N PHE A 242 11.34 -5.75 -1.97
CA PHE A 242 11.97 -4.95 -3.00
C PHE A 242 12.62 -3.72 -2.34
N PRO A 243 13.95 -3.66 -2.23
CA PRO A 243 14.63 -2.53 -1.60
C PRO A 243 14.40 -1.24 -2.41
N VAL A 244 14.46 -0.10 -1.73
CA VAL A 244 14.28 1.21 -2.39
C VAL A 244 15.46 1.46 -3.34
N PRO A 245 15.19 1.74 -4.63
CA PRO A 245 16.24 2.14 -5.56
C PRO A 245 16.73 3.54 -5.19
N GLU A 246 17.93 3.62 -4.62
CA GLU A 246 18.55 4.90 -4.27
C GLU A 246 19.18 5.55 -5.50
N HIS A 247 18.35 6.10 -6.40
CA HIS A 247 18.77 6.64 -7.70
C HIS A 247 19.90 7.68 -7.60
N ARG A 248 19.96 8.48 -6.53
CA ARG A 248 21.08 9.41 -6.27
C ARG A 248 22.41 8.68 -6.03
N LEU A 249 22.42 7.57 -5.30
CA LEU A 249 23.64 6.77 -5.10
C LEU A 249 24.10 6.09 -6.38
N TRP A 250 23.14 5.71 -7.25
CA TRP A 250 23.43 5.04 -8.52
C TRP A 250 23.95 6.00 -9.60
N THR A 251 23.60 7.27 -9.51
CA THR A 251 23.99 8.30 -10.49
C THR A 251 25.13 9.21 -10.00
N SER A 252 25.41 9.22 -8.70
CA SER A 252 26.48 10.05 -8.13
C SER A 252 27.84 9.37 -8.26
N ILE A 253 28.73 10.06 -8.97
CA ILE A 253 30.15 9.72 -9.10
C ILE A 253 30.91 10.59 -8.10
N TYR A 254 31.61 9.98 -7.15
CA TYR A 254 32.51 10.69 -6.23
C TYR A 254 33.94 10.35 -6.59
N ASN A 255 34.78 11.34 -6.91
CA ASN A 255 36.17 11.14 -7.31
C ASN A 255 36.39 10.11 -8.44
N GLY A 256 35.47 10.04 -9.42
CA GLY A 256 35.58 9.14 -10.56
C GLY A 256 35.13 7.70 -10.32
N THR A 257 34.69 7.35 -9.10
CA THR A 257 34.07 6.06 -8.79
C THR A 257 32.57 6.21 -8.53
N PRO A 258 31.71 5.33 -9.06
CA PRO A 258 30.30 5.31 -8.68
C PRO A 258 30.21 5.02 -7.17
N LEU A 259 29.45 5.84 -6.44
CA LEU A 259 29.23 5.65 -4.99
C LEU A 259 28.55 4.31 -4.70
N PHE A 260 27.82 3.78 -5.68
CA PHE A 260 27.29 2.43 -5.68
C PHE A 260 28.10 1.55 -6.66
N ASN A 261 29.20 0.97 -6.18
CA ASN A 261 29.77 -0.20 -6.84
C ASN A 261 28.95 -1.41 -6.36
N GLY A 262 28.46 -2.27 -7.25
CA GLY A 262 27.51 -3.36 -6.95
C GLY A 262 27.93 -4.37 -5.87
N SER A 263 29.04 -4.16 -5.15
CA SER A 263 29.35 -4.78 -3.88
C SER A 263 28.62 -4.08 -2.73
N VAL A 264 27.29 -4.18 -2.69
CA VAL A 264 26.69 -4.40 -1.36
C VAL A 264 27.39 -5.66 -0.88
N SER A 265 28.21 -5.54 0.17
CA SER A 265 28.76 -6.71 0.86
C SER A 265 27.64 -7.72 0.90
N LYS A 266 27.85 -8.94 0.39
CA LYS A 266 26.90 -10.05 0.61
C LYS A 266 26.90 -10.32 2.11
N THR A 267 26.36 -9.40 2.91
CA THR A 267 25.82 -9.72 4.20
C THR A 267 24.74 -10.69 3.82
N GLU A 268 24.97 -11.97 4.09
CA GLU A 268 23.98 -13.02 3.94
C GLU A 268 22.77 -12.55 4.75
N VAL A 269 21.82 -11.88 4.07
CA VAL A 269 20.56 -11.52 4.68
C VAL A 269 19.93 -12.85 5.02
N PRO A 270 19.63 -13.13 6.30
CA PRO A 270 19.03 -14.39 6.67
C PRO A 270 17.83 -14.64 5.75
N LEU A 271 17.66 -15.88 5.27
CA LEU A 271 16.57 -16.27 4.36
C LEU A 271 15.16 -15.87 4.87
N ARG A 272 15.04 -15.47 6.14
CA ARG A 272 13.81 -15.09 6.86
C ARG A 272 13.69 -13.60 7.20
N ALA A 273 14.66 -12.78 6.83
CA ALA A 273 14.82 -11.43 7.41
C ALA A 273 13.68 -10.44 7.09
N LEU A 274 12.83 -10.72 6.08
CA LEU A 274 11.78 -9.81 5.59
C LEU A 274 12.29 -8.35 5.59
N GLN A 275 13.33 -8.11 4.80
CA GLN A 275 14.08 -6.87 4.87
C GLN A 275 13.20 -5.64 4.63
N GLN A 276 13.25 -4.71 5.57
CA GLN A 276 12.48 -3.48 5.53
C GLN A 276 13.23 -2.44 4.71
N SER A 277 12.53 -1.73 3.83
CA SER A 277 13.12 -0.71 2.95
C SER A 277 13.95 0.32 3.72
N LEU A 278 13.48 0.75 4.88
CA LEU A 278 14.12 1.78 5.69
C LEU A 278 15.39 1.32 6.42
N ALA A 279 15.60 0.00 6.54
CA ALA A 279 16.75 -0.55 7.25
C ALA A 279 18.10 -0.23 6.56
N THR A 280 18.07 0.17 5.28
CA THR A 280 19.28 0.57 4.53
C THR A 280 19.70 2.01 4.81
N LEU A 281 18.75 2.90 5.13
CA LEU A 281 18.98 4.33 5.26
C LEU A 281 20.13 4.68 6.22
N PRO A 282 20.22 4.09 7.43
CA PRO A 282 21.27 4.48 8.35
C PRO A 282 22.67 4.08 7.82
N ARG A 283 22.76 2.91 7.19
CA ARG A 283 24.03 2.41 6.61
C ARG A 283 24.51 3.28 5.44
N THR A 284 23.59 3.85 4.66
CA THR A 284 23.91 4.66 3.48
C THR A 284 23.81 6.16 3.74
N PHE A 285 23.62 6.57 4.99
CA PHE A 285 23.28 7.95 5.33
C PHE A 285 24.38 8.94 4.94
N SER A 286 25.62 8.69 5.36
CA SER A 286 26.76 9.59 5.11
C SER A 286 27.33 9.49 3.69
N ALA A 287 26.88 8.51 2.89
CA ALA A 287 27.41 8.30 1.55
C ALA A 287 27.02 9.46 0.61
N GLY A 288 28.02 10.14 0.06
CA GLY A 288 27.82 11.21 -0.93
C GLY A 288 27.34 12.55 -0.35
N GLN A 289 27.42 12.77 0.96
CA GLN A 289 27.07 14.05 1.58
C GLN A 289 28.29 14.94 1.85
N ASP A 290 28.09 16.26 1.75
CA ASP A 290 29.06 17.26 2.19
C ASP A 290 28.98 17.45 3.70
N LEU A 291 29.98 16.94 4.43
CA LEU A 291 30.02 17.00 5.89
C LEU A 291 30.03 18.44 6.43
N ALA A 292 30.69 19.37 5.74
CA ALA A 292 30.72 20.77 6.18
C ALA A 292 29.33 21.40 6.07
N ALA A 293 28.62 21.15 4.97
CA ALA A 293 27.26 21.63 4.81
C ALA A 293 26.28 20.98 5.80
N MET A 294 26.49 19.70 6.17
CA MET A 294 25.69 19.02 7.21
C MET A 294 25.87 19.69 8.56
N HIS A 295 27.10 20.06 8.90
CA HIS A 295 27.41 20.69 10.18
C HIS A 295 26.68 22.02 10.36
N GLU A 296 26.70 22.86 9.33
CA GLU A 296 26.16 24.22 9.36
C GLU A 296 24.63 24.27 9.25
N ASP A 297 24.04 23.36 8.48
CA ASP A 297 22.64 23.43 8.07
C ASP A 297 21.85 22.15 8.42
N PRO A 298 20.89 22.23 9.37
CA PRO A 298 20.06 21.08 9.74
C PRO A 298 19.21 20.57 8.57
N MET A 299 18.82 21.43 7.62
CA MET A 299 18.08 21.00 6.43
C MET A 299 18.94 20.21 5.47
N TYR A 300 20.22 20.54 5.35
CA TYR A 300 21.14 19.72 4.57
C TYR A 300 21.45 18.40 5.27
N ALA A 301 21.62 18.40 6.60
CA ALA A 301 21.77 17.16 7.37
C ALA A 301 20.58 16.21 7.17
N LEU A 302 19.34 16.73 7.23
CA LEU A 302 18.13 15.93 7.02
C LEU A 302 17.82 15.64 5.55
N HIS A 303 18.47 16.33 4.60
CA HIS A 303 18.20 16.20 3.17
C HIS A 303 18.24 14.74 2.70
N ARG A 304 19.15 13.93 3.26
CA ARG A 304 19.26 12.52 2.89
C ARG A 304 18.02 11.71 3.22
N ILE A 305 17.41 11.95 4.39
CA ILE A 305 16.18 11.28 4.81
C ILE A 305 15.05 11.63 3.84
N PHE A 306 14.92 12.91 3.50
CA PHE A 306 13.90 13.36 2.54
C PHE A 306 14.15 12.84 1.13
N SER A 307 15.41 12.78 0.67
CA SER A 307 15.74 12.22 -0.64
C SER A 307 15.52 10.70 -0.70
N PHE A 308 15.71 10.01 0.42
CA PHE A 308 15.36 8.59 0.52
C PHE A 308 13.84 8.40 0.49
N PHE A 309 13.08 9.28 1.16
CA PHE A 309 11.62 9.33 1.07
C PHE A 309 11.13 9.56 -0.36
N THR A 310 11.66 10.53 -1.11
CA THR A 310 11.25 10.76 -2.50
C THR A 310 11.58 9.56 -3.40
N SER A 311 12.70 8.89 -3.17
CA SER A 311 13.06 7.66 -3.89
C SER A 311 12.07 6.52 -3.61
N ASN A 312 11.64 6.39 -2.35
CA ASN A 312 10.64 5.41 -1.97
C ASN A 312 9.27 5.72 -2.61
N GLU A 313 8.81 6.96 -2.54
CA GLU A 313 7.56 7.38 -3.17
C GLU A 313 7.59 7.17 -4.69
N ALA A 314 8.71 7.47 -5.36
CA ALA A 314 8.86 7.17 -6.79
C ALA A 314 8.71 5.67 -7.11
N HIS A 315 9.29 4.81 -6.27
CA HIS A 315 9.18 3.36 -6.39
C HIS A 315 7.74 2.88 -6.19
N VAL A 316 7.06 3.37 -5.15
CA VAL A 316 5.66 3.03 -4.85
C VAL A 316 4.72 3.50 -5.96
N LEU A 317 4.86 4.73 -6.45
CA LEU A 317 4.02 5.24 -7.55
C LEU A 317 4.24 4.46 -8.84
N SER A 318 5.46 3.97 -9.09
CA SER A 318 5.74 3.11 -10.24
C SER A 318 5.07 1.75 -10.12
N PHE A 319 5.10 1.15 -8.92
CA PHE A 319 4.37 -0.06 -8.62
C PHE A 319 2.84 0.12 -8.78
N LEU A 320 2.26 1.17 -8.19
CA LEU A 320 0.82 1.44 -8.31
C LEU A 320 0.39 1.72 -9.76
N SER A 321 1.25 2.35 -10.56
CA SER A 321 1.02 2.51 -12.00
C SER A 321 0.89 1.16 -12.71
N SER A 322 1.79 0.21 -12.41
CA SER A 322 1.75 -1.15 -12.97
C SER A 322 0.47 -1.89 -12.55
N GLN A 323 0.06 -1.76 -11.29
CA GLN A 323 -1.19 -2.35 -10.79
C GLN A 323 -2.43 -1.78 -11.50
N ILE A 324 -2.49 -0.45 -11.69
CA ILE A 324 -3.58 0.18 -12.43
C ILE A 324 -3.63 -0.31 -13.87
N GLU A 325 -2.48 -0.41 -14.54
CA GLU A 325 -2.40 -0.89 -15.92
C GLU A 325 -2.87 -2.34 -16.04
N LYS A 326 -2.39 -3.24 -15.15
CA LYS A 326 -2.80 -4.64 -15.06
C LYS A 326 -4.33 -4.79 -14.96
N HIS A 327 -4.97 -4.06 -14.07
CA HIS A 327 -6.42 -4.17 -13.85
C HIS A 327 -7.27 -3.40 -14.87
N SER A 328 -6.70 -2.38 -15.52
CA SER A 328 -7.38 -1.64 -16.60
C SER A 328 -7.41 -2.44 -17.90
N SER A 329 -6.33 -3.17 -18.25
CA SER A 329 -6.28 -3.99 -19.48
C SER A 329 -7.26 -5.17 -19.44
N THR A 330 -7.43 -5.80 -18.28
CA THR A 330 -8.41 -6.91 -18.10
C THR A 330 -9.85 -6.46 -18.36
N SER A 331 -10.15 -5.17 -18.14
CA SER A 331 -11.49 -4.61 -18.42
C SER A 331 -11.78 -4.40 -19.91
N GLY A 332 -10.74 -4.44 -20.78
CA GLY A 332 -10.84 -4.14 -22.21
C GLY A 332 -11.17 -5.35 -23.10
N GLU A 333 -10.90 -6.57 -22.64
CA GLU A 333 -11.34 -7.77 -23.35
C GLU A 333 -12.83 -7.96 -23.09
N ALA A 334 -13.62 -7.92 -24.16
CA ALA A 334 -15.07 -8.08 -24.16
C ALA A 334 -15.46 -9.53 -23.82
N SER A 335 -15.07 -10.03 -22.65
CA SER A 335 -15.64 -11.25 -22.10
C SER A 335 -17.14 -10.99 -21.88
N GLN A 336 -17.97 -11.96 -22.27
CA GLN A 336 -19.42 -11.89 -22.12
C GLN A 336 -19.87 -11.88 -20.64
N PHE A 337 -18.91 -11.93 -19.73
CA PHE A 337 -19.06 -11.82 -18.30
C PHE A 337 -18.30 -10.57 -17.88
N ALA A 338 -19.01 -9.46 -17.69
CA ALA A 338 -18.42 -8.30 -17.06
C ALA A 338 -18.00 -8.72 -15.64
N ASP A 339 -16.74 -9.09 -15.49
CA ASP A 339 -16.18 -9.42 -14.20
C ASP A 339 -16.04 -8.11 -13.44
N THR A 340 -16.71 -8.03 -12.28
CA THR A 340 -16.55 -6.94 -11.31
C THR A 340 -15.20 -7.00 -10.59
N GLU A 341 -14.41 -8.04 -10.88
CA GLU A 341 -13.13 -8.37 -10.27
C GLU A 341 -12.07 -7.25 -10.34
N PRO A 342 -11.77 -6.60 -11.49
CA PRO A 342 -10.79 -5.51 -11.55
C PRO A 342 -11.21 -4.24 -10.78
N LEU A 343 -12.49 -4.08 -10.45
CA LEU A 343 -13.00 -2.85 -9.83
C LEU A 343 -12.51 -2.66 -8.39
N SER A 344 -12.51 -3.73 -7.58
CA SER A 344 -12.07 -3.65 -6.17
C SER A 344 -10.59 -3.26 -6.06
N ASN A 345 -9.74 -3.82 -6.93
CA ASN A 345 -8.31 -3.49 -6.97
C ASN A 345 -8.06 -2.05 -7.43
N LEU A 346 -8.80 -1.56 -8.42
CA LEU A 346 -8.71 -0.16 -8.87
C LEU A 346 -9.15 0.82 -7.78
N LEU A 347 -10.24 0.53 -7.07
CA LEU A 347 -10.70 1.32 -5.91
C LEU A 347 -9.67 1.30 -4.78
N HIS A 348 -9.03 0.14 -4.53
CA HIS A 348 -7.95 0.04 -3.57
C HIS A 348 -6.75 0.92 -3.97
N CYS A 349 -6.28 0.84 -5.22
CA CYS A 349 -5.21 1.70 -5.73
C CYS A 349 -5.57 3.19 -5.64
N GLN A 350 -6.81 3.57 -5.96
CA GLN A 350 -7.27 4.96 -5.88
C GLN A 350 -7.20 5.49 -4.44
N ARG A 351 -7.65 4.69 -3.45
CA ARG A 351 -7.56 5.06 -2.02
C ARG A 351 -6.11 5.26 -1.59
N LEU A 352 -5.22 4.35 -1.97
CA LEU A 352 -3.80 4.45 -1.65
C LEU A 352 -3.16 5.69 -2.28
N LEU A 353 -3.40 5.94 -3.58
CA LEU A 353 -2.92 7.14 -4.26
C LEU A 353 -3.40 8.43 -3.56
N GLY A 354 -4.63 8.45 -3.07
CA GLY A 354 -5.14 9.55 -2.24
C GLY A 354 -4.29 9.79 -1.00
N ARG A 355 -3.91 8.74 -0.27
CA ARG A 355 -3.02 8.83 0.91
C ARG A 355 -1.64 9.37 0.51
N HIS A 356 -1.02 8.82 -0.53
CA HIS A 356 0.31 9.25 -1.00
C HIS A 356 0.33 10.72 -1.46
N VAL A 357 -0.72 11.21 -2.13
CA VAL A 357 -0.83 12.62 -2.51
C VAL A 357 -0.81 13.53 -1.28
N GLU A 358 -1.54 13.17 -0.22
CA GLU A 358 -1.57 13.98 1.01
C GLU A 358 -0.23 13.94 1.75
N GLU A 359 0.42 12.78 1.82
CA GLU A 359 1.77 12.65 2.40
C GLU A 359 2.80 13.50 1.64
N LEU A 360 2.84 13.42 0.32
CA LEU A 360 3.75 14.22 -0.50
C LEU A 360 3.52 15.73 -0.32
N ARG A 361 2.24 16.17 -0.24
CA ARG A 361 1.88 17.57 0.04
C ARG A 361 2.31 18.01 1.44
N TYR A 362 2.17 17.13 2.43
CA TYR A 362 2.62 17.37 3.79
C TYR A 362 4.14 17.57 3.84
N VAL A 363 4.90 16.67 3.21
CA VAL A 363 6.38 16.76 3.15
C VAL A 363 6.83 18.00 2.38
N LEU A 364 6.20 18.32 1.25
CA LEU A 364 6.48 19.55 0.50
C LEU A 364 6.27 20.80 1.36
N ARG A 365 5.23 20.82 2.20
CA ARG A 365 4.98 21.93 3.13
C ARG A 365 6.10 22.07 4.16
N ILE A 366 6.61 20.96 4.70
CA ILE A 366 7.75 20.96 5.62
C ILE A 366 8.98 21.55 4.94
N VAL A 367 9.34 21.04 3.76
CA VAL A 367 10.52 21.48 3.00
C VAL A 367 10.44 22.97 2.66
N ARG A 368 9.28 23.45 2.20
CA ARG A 368 9.06 24.88 1.89
C ARG A 368 9.04 25.80 3.10
N SER A 369 8.59 25.30 4.25
CA SER A 369 8.48 26.10 5.48
C SER A 369 9.84 26.43 6.12
N ARG A 370 10.91 25.77 5.68
CA ARG A 370 12.24 25.88 6.28
C ARG A 370 13.21 26.56 5.33
N VAL A 371 14.07 27.40 5.91
CA VAL A 371 15.03 28.20 5.16
C VAL A 371 16.40 27.54 5.26
N ALA A 372 16.95 27.14 4.12
CA ALA A 372 18.33 26.72 4.00
C ALA A 372 19.28 27.93 4.13
N LYS A 373 20.32 27.78 4.94
CA LYS A 373 21.32 28.79 5.32
C LYS A 373 22.40 28.94 4.26
N ASN A 374 23.05 27.85 3.85
CA ASN A 374 24.15 27.87 2.88
C ASN A 374 23.69 27.53 1.45
N GLU A 375 24.50 27.85 0.43
CA GLU A 375 24.11 27.66 -0.98
C GLU A 375 23.96 26.19 -1.37
N ILE A 376 24.74 25.29 -0.76
CA ILE A 376 24.64 23.84 -0.98
C ILE A 376 23.30 23.33 -0.46
N ALA A 377 22.91 23.74 0.76
CA ALA A 377 21.61 23.43 1.35
C ALA A 377 20.47 24.01 0.51
N LYS A 378 20.59 25.26 0.04
CA LYS A 378 19.58 25.87 -0.84
C LYS A 378 19.42 25.08 -2.14
N ALA A 379 20.51 24.66 -2.77
CA ALA A 379 20.48 23.84 -3.97
C ALA A 379 19.82 22.47 -3.71
N ALA A 380 20.19 21.81 -2.60
CA ALA A 380 19.61 20.54 -2.18
C ALA A 380 18.10 20.65 -1.88
N SER A 381 17.67 21.71 -1.20
CA SER A 381 16.26 22.00 -0.93
C SER A 381 15.46 22.27 -2.20
N ARG A 382 16.02 23.04 -3.16
CA ARG A 382 15.36 23.29 -4.46
C ARG A 382 15.20 22.00 -5.27
N ALA A 383 16.23 21.15 -5.31
CA ALA A 383 16.15 19.87 -5.99
C ALA A 383 15.10 18.94 -5.34
N LEU A 384 15.07 18.90 -4.00
CA LEU A 384 14.07 18.13 -3.27
C LEU A 384 12.64 18.66 -3.49
N GLU A 385 12.46 19.98 -3.52
CA GLU A 385 11.18 20.60 -3.86
C GLU A 385 10.72 20.21 -5.26
N GLN A 386 11.62 20.26 -6.26
CA GLN A 386 11.33 19.85 -7.62
C GLN A 386 10.91 18.37 -7.69
N ASP A 387 11.63 17.48 -7.01
CA ASP A 387 11.32 16.05 -6.93
C ASP A 387 9.91 15.83 -6.32
N LEU A 388 9.59 16.51 -5.22
CA LEU A 388 8.30 16.40 -4.55
C LEU A 388 7.15 16.93 -5.42
N VAL A 389 7.32 18.06 -6.09
CA VAL A 389 6.30 18.62 -7.00
C VAL A 389 6.02 17.63 -8.14
N TYR A 390 7.07 17.10 -8.77
CA TYR A 390 6.94 16.08 -9.81
C TYR A 390 6.18 14.84 -9.31
N LEU A 391 6.51 14.33 -8.13
CA LEU A 391 5.84 13.16 -7.55
C LEU A 391 4.36 13.43 -7.23
N ILE A 392 4.02 14.63 -6.75
CA ILE A 392 2.61 15.04 -6.52
C ILE A 392 1.85 15.04 -7.84
N GLU A 393 2.39 15.66 -8.89
CA GLU A 393 1.76 15.70 -10.21
C GLU A 393 1.57 14.29 -10.79
N ARG A 394 2.58 13.43 -10.66
CA ARG A 394 2.50 12.03 -11.06
C ARG A 394 1.42 11.27 -10.29
N ALA A 395 1.37 11.40 -8.97
CA ALA A 395 0.39 10.72 -8.13
C ALA A 395 -1.04 11.17 -8.42
N VAL A 396 -1.27 12.48 -8.63
CA VAL A 396 -2.57 13.03 -9.04
C VAL A 396 -2.98 12.52 -10.41
N THR A 397 -2.05 12.47 -11.37
CA THR A 397 -2.30 11.93 -12.72
C THR A 397 -2.70 10.45 -12.65
N LEU A 398 -1.97 9.64 -11.87
CA LEU A 398 -2.29 8.23 -11.67
C LEU A 398 -3.67 8.05 -11.02
N ARG A 399 -4.03 8.90 -10.06
CA ARG A 399 -5.34 8.87 -9.41
C ARG A 399 -6.45 9.16 -10.41
N SER A 400 -6.29 10.19 -11.25
CA SER A 400 -7.26 10.53 -12.29
C SER A 400 -7.38 9.44 -13.37
N ARG A 401 -6.26 8.79 -13.74
CA ARG A 401 -6.28 7.59 -14.60
C ARG A 401 -7.10 6.46 -13.96
N SER A 402 -6.88 6.18 -12.67
CA SER A 402 -7.66 5.17 -11.94
C SER A 402 -9.15 5.51 -11.90
N GLU A 403 -9.52 6.77 -11.65
CA GLU A 403 -10.92 7.25 -11.68
C GLU A 403 -11.59 7.00 -13.04
N THR A 404 -10.85 7.25 -14.12
CA THR A 404 -11.32 7.00 -15.49
C THR A 404 -11.52 5.50 -15.73
N SER A 405 -10.56 4.66 -15.32
CA SER A 405 -10.67 3.20 -15.44
C SER A 405 -11.85 2.65 -14.63
N ILE A 406 -12.04 3.13 -13.40
CA ILE A 406 -13.17 2.77 -12.53
C ILE A 406 -14.50 3.09 -13.22
N SER A 407 -14.65 4.31 -13.76
CA SER A 407 -15.87 4.72 -14.46
C SER A 407 -16.13 3.87 -15.70
N LEU A 408 -15.08 3.56 -16.48
CA LEU A 408 -15.19 2.69 -17.64
C LEU A 408 -15.65 1.28 -17.25
N SER A 409 -15.02 0.68 -16.24
CA SER A 409 -15.40 -0.65 -15.75
C SER A 409 -16.85 -0.69 -15.25
N MET A 410 -17.31 0.34 -14.53
CA MET A 410 -18.71 0.46 -14.10
C MET A 410 -19.67 0.54 -15.28
N ASN A 411 -19.36 1.34 -16.31
CA ASN A 411 -20.18 1.47 -17.51
C ASN A 411 -20.29 0.13 -18.26
N VAL A 412 -19.18 -0.61 -18.39
CA VAL A 412 -19.15 -1.94 -19.00
C VAL A 412 -20.00 -2.94 -18.20
N ALA A 413 -19.87 -2.95 -16.88
CA ALA A 413 -20.67 -3.80 -15.99
C ALA A 413 -22.17 -3.53 -16.14
N SER A 414 -22.57 -2.25 -16.13
CA SER A 414 -23.97 -1.85 -16.31
C SER A 414 -24.56 -2.29 -17.66
N ILE A 415 -23.78 -2.16 -18.74
CA ILE A 415 -24.18 -2.66 -20.08
C ILE A 415 -24.33 -4.19 -20.07
N GLY A 416 -23.42 -4.89 -19.39
CA GLY A 416 -23.48 -6.34 -19.21
C GLY A 416 -24.74 -6.79 -18.48
N GLU A 417 -25.08 -6.16 -17.35
CA GLU A 417 -26.31 -6.42 -16.60
C GLU A 417 -27.57 -6.12 -17.42
N ALA A 418 -27.59 -5.01 -18.16
CA ALA A 418 -28.70 -4.68 -19.04
C ALA A 418 -28.90 -5.74 -20.14
N ARG A 419 -27.82 -6.24 -20.75
CA ARG A 419 -27.88 -7.34 -21.73
C ARG A 419 -28.40 -8.63 -21.10
N ARG A 420 -27.94 -8.98 -19.90
CA ARG A 420 -28.43 -10.15 -19.14
C ARG A 420 -29.92 -10.04 -18.85
N GLY A 421 -30.40 -8.87 -18.43
CA GLY A 421 -31.83 -8.60 -18.23
C GLY A 421 -32.64 -8.74 -19.52
N VAL A 422 -32.13 -8.24 -20.65
CA VAL A 422 -32.77 -8.44 -21.97
C VAL A 422 -32.82 -9.93 -22.34
N GLN A 423 -31.77 -10.69 -22.07
CA GLN A 423 -31.74 -12.12 -22.35
C GLN A 423 -32.71 -12.91 -21.46
N GLN A 424 -32.78 -12.59 -20.17
CA GLN A 424 -33.76 -13.14 -19.24
C GLN A 424 -35.20 -12.83 -19.72
N ASN A 425 -35.46 -11.60 -20.16
CA ASN A 425 -36.76 -11.21 -20.72
C ASN A 425 -37.09 -11.99 -22.00
N LYS A 426 -36.12 -12.27 -22.87
CA LYS A 426 -36.34 -13.12 -24.06
C LYS A 426 -36.74 -14.55 -23.67
N SER A 427 -36.10 -15.12 -22.64
CA SER A 427 -36.47 -16.45 -22.14
C SER A 427 -37.87 -16.47 -21.54
N LEU A 428 -38.23 -15.46 -20.75
CA LEU A 428 -39.59 -15.29 -20.23
C LEU A 428 -40.61 -15.16 -21.36
N PHE A 429 -40.31 -14.34 -22.37
CA PHE A 429 -41.19 -14.16 -23.53
C PHE A 429 -41.48 -15.48 -24.26
N ARG A 430 -40.47 -16.32 -24.46
CA ARG A 430 -40.64 -17.65 -25.05
C ARG A 430 -41.58 -18.53 -24.22
N PHE A 431 -41.43 -18.53 -22.90
CA PHE A 431 -42.32 -19.27 -22.00
C PHE A 431 -43.75 -18.74 -22.05
N THR A 432 -43.94 -17.42 -22.02
CA THR A 432 -45.26 -16.79 -22.10
C THR A 432 -45.98 -17.11 -23.41
N ILE A 433 -45.26 -17.16 -24.55
CA ILE A 433 -45.84 -17.59 -25.83
C ILE A 433 -46.40 -19.02 -25.72
N ILE A 434 -45.60 -19.95 -25.22
CA ILE A 434 -46.01 -21.36 -25.08
C ILE A 434 -47.21 -21.48 -24.13
N ALA A 435 -47.15 -20.84 -22.96
CA ALA A 435 -48.20 -20.88 -21.96
C ALA A 435 -49.53 -20.28 -22.47
N SER A 436 -49.48 -19.18 -23.23
CA SER A 436 -50.68 -18.52 -23.77
C SER A 436 -51.45 -19.40 -24.75
N VAL A 437 -50.77 -20.31 -25.47
CA VAL A 437 -51.40 -21.29 -26.35
C VAL A 437 -51.84 -22.54 -25.58
N TYR A 438 -50.99 -23.02 -24.67
CA TYR A 438 -51.22 -24.27 -23.94
C TYR A 438 -52.38 -24.17 -22.94
N VAL A 439 -52.45 -23.10 -22.14
CA VAL A 439 -53.43 -22.98 -21.03
C VAL A 439 -54.89 -23.08 -21.53
N PRO A 440 -55.33 -22.34 -22.57
CA PRO A 440 -56.70 -22.46 -23.07
C PRO A 440 -57.00 -23.84 -23.69
N LEU A 441 -56.03 -24.44 -24.38
CA LEU A 441 -56.19 -25.77 -24.97
C LEU A 441 -56.27 -26.87 -23.91
N SER A 442 -55.44 -26.80 -22.87
CA SER A 442 -55.50 -27.72 -21.74
C SER A 442 -56.84 -27.60 -21.03
N PHE A 443 -57.39 -26.38 -20.87
CA PHE A 443 -58.72 -26.19 -20.29
C PHE A 443 -59.81 -26.89 -21.11
N VAL A 444 -59.78 -26.76 -22.44
CA VAL A 444 -60.73 -27.47 -23.33
C VAL A 444 -60.58 -28.98 -23.18
N ALA A 445 -59.35 -29.50 -23.19
CA ALA A 445 -59.08 -30.92 -23.01
C ALA A 445 -59.58 -31.45 -21.65
N THR A 446 -59.38 -30.69 -20.57
CA THR A 446 -59.91 -31.04 -19.24
C THR A 446 -61.43 -30.97 -19.20
N LEU A 447 -62.04 -29.94 -19.78
CA LEU A 447 -63.51 -29.78 -19.81
C LEU A 447 -64.20 -30.96 -20.50
N PHE A 448 -63.66 -31.44 -21.63
CA PHE A 448 -64.16 -32.62 -22.32
C PHE A 448 -63.71 -33.96 -21.69
N GLY A 449 -62.68 -33.95 -20.85
CA GLY A 449 -62.25 -35.10 -20.05
C GLY A 449 -63.08 -35.31 -18.78
N MET A 450 -63.92 -34.34 -18.40
CA MET A 450 -64.80 -34.43 -17.24
C MET A 450 -66.15 -35.08 -17.59
N ASN A 451 -66.58 -36.04 -16.77
CA ASN A 451 -67.85 -36.74 -16.94
C ASN A 451 -69.03 -35.88 -16.45
N PHE A 452 -69.57 -35.00 -17.29
CA PHE A 452 -70.79 -34.25 -16.97
C PHE A 452 -72.06 -35.01 -17.39
N ARG A 453 -73.07 -35.05 -16.51
CA ARG A 453 -74.39 -35.64 -16.79
C ARG A 453 -75.14 -34.94 -17.94
N GLN A 454 -74.88 -33.65 -18.17
CA GLN A 454 -75.53 -32.81 -19.17
C GLN A 454 -75.00 -33.03 -20.60
N PHE A 455 -73.79 -33.60 -20.77
CA PHE A 455 -73.27 -33.95 -22.10
C PHE A 455 -73.77 -35.32 -22.60
N GLY A 456 -74.63 -35.99 -21.83
CA GLY A 456 -75.25 -37.27 -22.18
C GLY A 456 -74.29 -38.45 -22.04
N GLN A 457 -74.73 -39.52 -21.37
CA GLN A 457 -74.01 -40.81 -21.34
C GLN A 457 -74.16 -41.55 -22.68
N GLY A 458 -73.81 -40.92 -23.80
CA GLY A 458 -73.93 -41.47 -25.16
C GLY A 458 -72.83 -40.98 -26.09
N ASP A 459 -72.78 -41.56 -27.31
CA ASP A 459 -71.74 -41.39 -28.34
C ASP A 459 -71.53 -39.92 -28.78
N LEU A 460 -70.86 -39.13 -27.94
CA LEU A 460 -70.39 -37.82 -28.32
C LEU A 460 -69.33 -38.01 -29.41
N SER A 461 -69.64 -37.59 -30.64
CA SER A 461 -68.71 -37.70 -31.75
C SER A 461 -67.42 -36.97 -31.41
N ILE A 462 -66.28 -37.65 -31.57
CA ILE A 462 -64.93 -37.10 -31.38
C ILE A 462 -64.71 -35.82 -32.21
N TRP A 463 -65.53 -35.60 -33.24
CA TRP A 463 -65.54 -34.40 -34.07
C TRP A 463 -65.82 -33.10 -33.28
N ILE A 464 -66.65 -33.14 -32.24
CA ILE A 464 -67.03 -31.96 -31.45
C ILE A 464 -65.81 -31.36 -30.73
N TYR A 465 -64.88 -32.20 -30.29
CA TYR A 465 -63.61 -31.74 -29.70
C TYR A 465 -62.80 -30.88 -30.68
N PHE A 466 -62.72 -31.29 -31.95
CA PHE A 466 -62.01 -30.51 -32.99
C PHE A 466 -62.73 -29.20 -33.31
N VAL A 467 -64.07 -29.20 -33.34
CA VAL A 467 -64.87 -27.99 -33.59
C VAL A 467 -64.69 -26.93 -32.50
N VAL A 468 -64.43 -27.32 -31.24
CA VAL A 468 -64.20 -26.38 -30.13
C VAL A 468 -62.73 -26.01 -29.95
N SER A 469 -61.81 -26.97 -30.07
CA SER A 469 -60.37 -26.73 -29.85
C SER A 469 -59.73 -25.86 -30.94
N VAL A 470 -60.13 -26.00 -32.22
CA VAL A 470 -59.57 -25.22 -33.33
C VAL A 470 -59.87 -23.71 -33.20
N PRO A 471 -61.12 -23.26 -32.97
CA PRO A 471 -61.39 -21.85 -32.71
C PRO A 471 -60.66 -21.30 -31.49
N VAL A 472 -60.56 -22.06 -30.40
CA VAL A 472 -59.83 -21.65 -29.19
C VAL A 472 -58.34 -21.48 -29.48
N PHE A 473 -57.73 -22.39 -30.25
CA PHE A 473 -56.36 -22.25 -30.73
C PHE A 473 -56.18 -20.99 -31.57
N VAL A 474 -57.05 -20.76 -32.56
CA VAL A 474 -56.99 -19.61 -33.46
C VAL A 474 -57.12 -18.29 -32.67
N VAL A 475 -58.06 -18.20 -31.74
CA VAL A 475 -58.23 -17.01 -30.89
C VAL A 475 -57.00 -16.78 -30.00
N SER A 476 -56.46 -17.84 -29.40
CA SER A 476 -55.26 -17.74 -28.54
C SER A 476 -54.03 -17.32 -29.34
N ALA A 477 -53.86 -17.86 -30.55
CA ALA A 477 -52.80 -17.46 -31.47
C ALA A 477 -52.98 -16.02 -31.96
N LEU A 478 -54.19 -15.62 -32.34
CA LEU A 478 -54.50 -14.24 -32.74
C LEU A 478 -54.19 -13.25 -31.62
N PHE A 479 -54.52 -13.57 -30.37
CA PHE A 479 -54.19 -12.73 -29.22
C PHE A 479 -52.68 -12.52 -29.05
N LEU A 480 -51.86 -13.53 -29.37
CA LEU A 480 -50.39 -13.41 -29.37
C LEU A 480 -49.85 -12.57 -30.55
N PHE A 481 -50.44 -12.68 -31.74
CA PHE A 481 -49.97 -11.99 -32.94
C PHE A 481 -50.48 -10.54 -33.07
N ILE A 482 -51.55 -10.17 -32.36
CA ILE A 482 -52.01 -8.78 -32.30
C ILE A 482 -51.04 -7.98 -31.43
N ASN A 483 -50.12 -7.29 -32.11
CA ASN A 483 -49.10 -6.45 -31.52
C ASN A 483 -49.69 -5.49 -30.45
N PRO A 484 -49.22 -5.52 -29.18
CA PRO A 484 -49.76 -4.67 -28.11
C PRO A 484 -49.56 -3.16 -28.39
N HIS A 485 -48.63 -2.79 -29.27
CA HIS A 485 -48.45 -1.41 -29.75
C HIS A 485 -49.62 -0.90 -30.62
N VAL A 486 -50.31 -1.78 -31.36
CA VAL A 486 -51.47 -1.41 -32.18
C VAL A 486 -52.71 -1.23 -31.29
N LEU A 487 -52.85 -2.05 -30.25
CA LEU A 487 -53.93 -1.94 -29.27
C LEU A 487 -53.88 -0.63 -28.46
N ARG A 488 -52.70 -0.16 -28.06
CA ARG A 488 -52.54 1.15 -27.37
C ARG A 488 -52.91 2.35 -28.27
N GLY A 489 -52.62 2.27 -29.58
CA GLY A 489 -53.02 3.28 -30.55
C GLY A 489 -54.53 3.30 -30.83
N GLY A 490 -55.18 2.13 -30.85
CA GLY A 490 -56.62 2.00 -31.00
C GLY A 490 -57.41 2.48 -29.78
N PHE A 491 -56.95 2.15 -28.56
CA PHE A 491 -57.62 2.53 -27.32
C PHE A 491 -57.63 4.06 -27.09
N ARG A 492 -56.54 4.76 -27.42
CA ARG A 492 -56.50 6.23 -27.39
C ARG A 492 -57.47 6.88 -28.39
N ARG A 493 -57.69 6.27 -29.56
CA ARG A 493 -58.65 6.78 -30.56
C ARG A 493 -60.12 6.54 -30.17
N ILE A 494 -60.38 5.51 -29.37
CA ILE A 494 -61.73 5.20 -28.87
C ILE A 494 -62.09 6.08 -27.66
N ILE A 495 -61.11 6.35 -26.78
CA ILE A 495 -61.31 7.28 -25.64
C ILE A 495 -61.40 8.73 -26.11
N ALA A 496 -60.72 9.13 -27.19
CA ALA A 496 -60.83 10.47 -27.76
C ALA A 496 -62.11 10.69 -28.63
N ARG A 497 -62.96 9.66 -28.78
CA ARG A 497 -64.25 9.74 -29.49
C ARG A 497 -65.46 9.57 -28.57
N ARG A 498 -65.24 9.54 -27.26
CA ARG A 498 -66.25 9.80 -26.23
C ARG A 498 -65.94 11.14 -25.60
#